data_AF-A0A2E2WI77-F1
#
_entry.id   AF-A0A2E2WI77-F1
#
_cell.length_a   1.000
_cell.length_b   1.000
_cell.length_c   1.000
_cell.angle_alpha   90.00
_cell.angle_beta   90.00
_cell.angle_gamma   90.00
#
_symmetry.space_group_name_H-M   'P 1'
#
loop_
_entity.id
_entity.type
_entity.pdbx_description
1 polymer ?
#
loop_
_entity_poly.entity_id
_entity_poly.type
_entity_poly.pdbx_seq_one_letter_code
_entity_poly.pdbx_strand_id
1 'polypeptide(L)'
;MSLFMNWIDFLWIGVALLLAKGRYKAYSVIFVFVSILMLRLQVKLMQEIGFGNGILQWIDTPVLFRGMMAYGVFIAAFLGLVSLSKDENAYVFIAASITIFTIAFCVSSAVMVL
;
A
#
# COMPACT_ATOMS: atom_id res chain seq x y z
N MET A 1 6.60 -16.60 -12.75
CA MET A 1 6.26 -15.16 -12.82
C MET A 1 6.04 -14.51 -11.44
N SER A 2 6.49 -15.13 -10.33
CA SER A 2 6.26 -14.66 -8.95
C SER A 2 7.38 -13.76 -8.39
N LEU A 3 8.60 -13.87 -8.91
CA LEU A 3 9.75 -13.11 -8.39
C LEU A 3 9.76 -11.64 -8.84
N PHE A 4 9.40 -11.33 -10.09
CA PHE A 4 9.40 -9.96 -10.60
C PHE A 4 8.34 -9.06 -9.93
N MET A 5 7.15 -9.60 -9.67
CA MET A 5 6.10 -8.87 -8.94
C MET A 5 6.44 -8.65 -7.46
N ASN A 6 7.31 -9.47 -6.86
CA ASN A 6 7.82 -9.22 -5.51
C ASN A 6 8.77 -8.05 -5.41
N TRP A 7 9.49 -7.74 -6.49
CA TRP A 7 10.48 -6.67 -6.51
C TRP A 7 9.87 -5.29 -6.73
N ILE A 8 8.67 -5.19 -7.30
CA ILE A 8 7.96 -3.91 -7.47
C ILE A 8 7.65 -3.25 -6.12
N ASP A 9 7.31 -4.04 -5.10
CA ASP A 9 7.06 -3.53 -3.74
C ASP A 9 8.31 -2.87 -3.14
N PHE A 10 9.51 -3.37 -3.47
CA PHE A 10 10.78 -2.80 -3.02
C PHE A 10 11.08 -1.44 -3.65
N LEU A 11 10.54 -1.19 -4.85
CA LEU A 11 10.66 0.09 -5.55
C LEU A 11 9.99 1.21 -4.74
N TRP A 12 8.86 0.94 -4.09
CA TRP A 12 8.17 1.88 -3.21
C TRP A 12 8.98 2.25 -1.96
N ILE A 13 9.78 1.32 -1.42
CA ILE A 13 10.68 1.60 -0.29
C ILE A 13 11.77 2.58 -0.72
N GLY A 14 12.35 2.40 -1.92
CA GLY A 14 13.33 3.32 -2.49
C GLY A 14 12.75 4.71 -2.73
N VAL A 15 11.54 4.78 -3.31
CA VAL A 15 10.82 6.04 -3.54
C VAL A 15 10.49 6.75 -2.23
N ALA A 16 10.07 6.01 -1.19
CA ALA A 16 9.81 6.57 0.13
C ALA A 16 11.07 7.15 0.78
N LEU A 17 12.23 6.50 0.62
CA LEU A 17 13.53 6.98 1.11
C LEU A 17 14.01 8.26 0.41
N LEU A 18 13.74 8.38 -0.89
CA LEU A 18 14.14 9.55 -1.70
C LEU A 18 13.21 10.75 -1.45
N LEU A 19 11.90 10.53 -1.33
CA LEU A 19 10.92 11.61 -1.18
C LEU A 19 10.80 12.11 0.25
N ALA A 20 10.88 11.23 1.25
CA ALA A 20 10.79 11.68 2.64
C ALA A 20 12.07 12.45 3.00
N LYS A 21 11.94 13.68 3.51
CA LYS A 21 13.06 14.49 4.03
C LYS A 21 13.01 14.57 5.56
N GLY A 22 14.18 14.58 6.20
CA GLY A 22 14.32 14.83 7.63
C GLY A 22 13.82 13.71 8.56
N ARG A 23 13.27 14.11 9.72
CA ARG A 23 12.83 13.23 10.83
C ARG A 23 11.67 12.28 10.48
N TYR A 24 10.91 12.56 9.42
CA TYR A 24 9.74 11.76 9.00
C TYR A 24 10.06 10.60 8.06
N LYS A 25 11.34 10.42 7.70
CA LYS A 25 11.83 9.30 6.88
C LYS A 25 11.47 7.94 7.49
N ALA A 26 11.76 7.75 8.77
CA ALA A 26 11.51 6.48 9.44
C ALA A 26 10.01 6.13 9.44
N TYR A 27 9.14 7.10 9.74
CA TYR A 27 7.69 6.90 9.73
C TYR A 27 7.16 6.56 8.32
N SER A 28 7.66 7.24 7.29
CA SER A 28 7.25 6.97 5.90
C SER A 28 7.68 5.58 5.44
N VAL A 29 8.90 5.16 5.80
CA VAL A 29 9.39 3.81 5.48
C VAL A 29 8.59 2.75 6.23
N ILE A 30 8.31 2.94 7.53
CA ILE A 30 7.48 2.03 8.31
C ILE A 30 6.08 1.93 7.71
N PHE A 31 5.47 3.06 7.34
CA PHE A 31 4.15 3.08 6.73
C PHE A 31 4.09 2.28 5.42
N VAL A 32 5.07 2.49 4.52
CA VAL A 32 5.14 1.74 3.25
C VAL A 32 5.39 0.26 3.52
N PHE A 33 6.27 -0.07 4.47
CA PHE A 33 6.56 -1.45 4.84
C PHE A 33 5.32 -2.18 5.38
N VAL A 34 4.58 -1.56 6.31
CA VAL A 34 3.34 -2.11 6.87
C VAL A 34 2.28 -2.25 5.77
N SER A 35 2.19 -1.29 4.85
CA SER A 35 1.27 -1.34 3.71
C SER A 35 1.54 -2.52 2.78
N ILE A 36 2.82 -2.77 2.45
CA ILE A 36 3.24 -3.92 1.64
C ILE A 36 2.92 -5.23 2.38
N LEU A 37 3.24 -5.32 3.67
CA LEU A 37 2.97 -6.51 4.47
C LEU A 37 1.47 -6.81 4.52
N MET A 38 0.64 -5.78 4.70
CA MET A 38 -0.81 -5.92 4.73
C MET A 38 -1.37 -6.40 3.39
N LEU A 39 -0.91 -5.84 2.27
CA LEU A 39 -1.26 -6.31 0.93
C LEU A 39 -0.94 -7.80 0.77
N ARG A 40 0.26 -8.23 1.18
CA ARG A 40 0.68 -9.63 1.10
C ARG A 40 -0.20 -10.55 1.92
N LEU A 41 -0.63 -10.08 3.09
CA LEU A 41 -1.52 -10.82 3.96
C LEU A 41 -2.92 -10.93 3.34
N GLN A 42 -3.47 -9.85 2.77
CA GLN A 42 -4.76 -9.88 2.06
C GLN A 42 -4.75 -10.84 0.87
N VAL A 43 -3.70 -10.81 0.04
CA VAL A 43 -3.59 -11.70 -1.13
C VAL A 43 -3.46 -13.15 -0.70
N LYS A 44 -2.66 -13.45 0.33
CA LYS A 44 -2.56 -14.81 0.87
C LYS A 44 -3.89 -15.29 1.41
N LEU A 45 -4.61 -14.46 2.17
CA LEU A 45 -5.94 -14.80 2.65
C LEU A 45 -6.88 -15.15 1.49
N MET A 46 -6.91 -14.33 0.44
CA MET A 46 -7.70 -14.58 -0.78
C MET A 46 -7.32 -15.90 -1.48
N GLN A 47 -6.03 -16.25 -1.50
CA GLN A 47 -5.57 -17.52 -2.06
C GLN A 47 -5.99 -18.73 -1.20
N GLU A 48 -5.88 -18.62 0.12
CA GLU A 48 -6.25 -19.69 1.07
C GLU A 48 -7.76 -19.98 1.08
N ILE A 49 -8.60 -18.95 0.88
CA ILE A 49 -10.05 -19.15 0.73
C ILE A 49 -10.46 -19.66 -0.67
N GLY A 50 -9.50 -19.92 -1.56
CA GLY A 50 -9.75 -20.44 -2.91
C GLY A 50 -10.12 -19.39 -3.96
N PHE A 51 -10.11 -18.10 -3.60
CA PHE A 51 -10.52 -16.97 -4.47
C PHE A 51 -9.32 -16.15 -4.95
N GLY A 52 -8.33 -16.82 -5.55
CA GLY A 52 -7.09 -16.17 -6.04
C GLY A 52 -7.28 -15.13 -7.17
N ASN A 53 -8.45 -15.13 -7.83
CA ASN A 53 -8.84 -14.19 -8.89
C ASN A 53 -10.00 -13.27 -8.49
N GLY A 54 -10.41 -13.28 -7.21
CA GLY A 54 -11.54 -12.52 -6.69
C GLY A 54 -12.77 -13.39 -6.44
N ILE A 55 -13.65 -12.92 -5.55
CA ILE A 55 -14.84 -13.64 -5.12
C ILE A 55 -15.94 -13.55 -6.18
N LEU A 56 -16.14 -12.35 -6.76
CA LEU A 56 -17.16 -12.11 -7.78
C LEU A 56 -16.69 -12.45 -9.21
N GLN A 57 -15.38 -12.61 -9.44
CA GLN A 57 -14.78 -12.90 -10.75
C GLN A 57 -15.22 -11.94 -11.87
N TRP A 58 -15.55 -10.68 -11.55
CA TRP A 58 -15.98 -9.71 -12.56
C TRP A 58 -14.85 -9.23 -13.46
N ILE A 59 -13.62 -9.39 -13.00
CA ILE A 59 -12.41 -9.05 -13.71
C ILE A 59 -11.56 -10.34 -13.70
N ASP A 60 -10.77 -10.59 -14.74
CA ASP A 60 -9.90 -11.77 -14.86
C ASP A 60 -8.44 -11.51 -14.39
N THR A 61 -8.18 -10.32 -13.85
CA THR A 61 -6.83 -9.95 -13.42
C THR A 61 -6.48 -10.57 -12.06
N PRO A 62 -5.23 -10.98 -11.81
CA PRO A 62 -4.85 -11.55 -10.51
C PRO A 62 -5.12 -10.56 -9.36
N VAL A 63 -5.63 -11.06 -8.24
CA VAL A 63 -5.94 -10.27 -7.02
C VAL A 63 -4.72 -9.45 -6.56
N LEU A 64 -3.52 -10.02 -6.71
CA LEU A 64 -2.26 -9.33 -6.43
C LEU A 64 -2.11 -8.04 -7.24
N PHE A 65 -2.46 -8.07 -8.53
CA PHE A 65 -2.28 -6.90 -9.40
C PHE A 65 -3.26 -5.78 -9.05
N ARG A 66 -4.51 -6.12 -8.76
CA ARG A 66 -5.52 -5.14 -8.34
C ARG A 66 -5.17 -4.49 -7.01
N GLY A 67 -4.73 -5.31 -6.05
CA GLY A 67 -4.26 -4.84 -4.76
C GLY A 67 -3.05 -3.91 -4.89
N MET A 68 -2.05 -4.28 -5.69
CA MET A 68 -0.87 -3.43 -5.93
C MET A 68 -1.26 -2.09 -6.57
N MET A 69 -2.22 -2.08 -7.49
CA MET A 69 -2.71 -0.83 -8.11
C MET A 69 -3.38 0.07 -7.07
N ALA A 70 -4.29 -0.49 -6.25
CA ALA A 70 -4.97 0.25 -5.19
C ALA A 70 -3.96 0.83 -4.19
N TYR A 71 -3.09 -0.02 -3.64
CA TYR A 71 -2.06 0.41 -2.69
C TYR A 71 -1.09 1.43 -3.29
N GLY A 72 -0.68 1.24 -4.55
CA GLY A 72 0.21 2.18 -5.23
C GLY A 72 -0.35 3.60 -5.31
N VAL A 73 -1.65 3.75 -5.58
CA VAL A 73 -2.31 5.06 -5.60
C VAL A 73 -2.27 5.71 -4.21
N PHE A 74 -2.57 4.96 -3.15
CA PHE A 74 -2.56 5.51 -1.78
C PHE A 74 -1.15 5.80 -1.26
N ILE A 75 -0.17 4.96 -1.57
CA ILE A 75 1.23 5.22 -1.22
C ILE A 75 1.74 6.45 -1.97
N ALA A 76 1.42 6.61 -3.26
CA ALA A 76 1.76 7.82 -4.01
C ALA A 76 1.12 9.07 -3.40
N ALA A 77 -0.17 9.00 -3.05
CA ALA A 77 -0.87 10.11 -2.41
C ALA A 77 -0.22 10.47 -1.07
N PHE A 78 0.11 9.47 -0.25
CA PHE A 78 0.80 9.67 1.02
C PHE A 78 2.17 10.33 0.82
N LEU A 79 3.01 9.81 -0.09
CA LEU A 79 4.34 10.37 -0.36
C LEU A 79 4.26 11.78 -0.96
N GLY A 80 3.24 12.07 -1.76
CA GLY A 80 2.95 13.42 -2.26
C GLY A 80 2.65 14.40 -1.11
N LEU A 81 1.82 13.99 -0.14
CA LEU A 81 1.54 14.79 1.06
C LEU A 81 2.80 14.99 1.90
N VAL A 82 3.60 13.94 2.12
CA VAL A 82 4.88 14.03 2.85
C VAL A 82 5.86 14.99 2.17
N SER A 83 5.91 15.01 0.84
CA SER A 83 6.80 15.91 0.09
C SER A 83 6.37 17.38 0.18
N LEU A 84 5.09 17.65 0.42
CA LEU A 84 4.54 19.01 0.52
C LEU A 84 4.56 19.55 1.96
N SER A 85 4.47 18.66 2.94
CA SER A 85 4.47 19.01 4.37
C SER A 85 5.87 19.48 4.80
N LYS A 86 6.01 20.78 5.10
CA LYS A 86 7.29 21.40 5.47
C LYS A 86 7.58 21.42 6.98
N ASP A 87 6.56 21.44 7.83
CA ASP A 87 6.70 21.51 9.29
C ASP A 87 5.39 21.15 9.98
N GLU A 88 5.04 19.86 10.01
CA GLU A 88 3.81 19.42 10.67
C GLU A 88 4.07 18.60 11.92
N ASN A 89 3.26 18.86 12.94
CA ASN A 89 3.18 18.12 14.19
C ASN A 89 3.17 16.62 13.92
N ALA A 90 4.08 15.86 14.56
CA ALA A 90 4.18 14.42 14.39
C ALA A 90 2.85 13.68 14.64
N TYR A 91 2.01 14.21 15.54
CA TYR A 91 0.66 13.69 15.79
C TYR A 91 -0.27 13.78 14.57
N VAL A 92 -0.23 14.90 13.83
CA VAL A 92 -1.04 15.08 12.61
C VAL A 92 -0.56 14.13 11.52
N PHE A 93 0.75 13.98 11.39
CA PHE A 93 1.36 13.06 10.44
C PHE A 93 0.97 11.60 10.70
N ILE A 94 1.02 11.17 11.96
CA ILE A 94 0.63 9.81 12.36
C ILE A 94 -0.87 9.60 12.13
N ALA A 95 -1.72 10.56 12.50
CA ALA A 95 -3.17 10.47 12.28
C ALA A 95 -3.49 10.33 10.78
N ALA A 96 -2.90 11.18 9.93
CA ALA A 96 -3.06 11.12 8.47
C ALA A 96 -2.57 9.78 7.90
N SER A 97 -1.44 9.27 8.38
CA SER A 97 -0.90 7.96 7.99
C SER A 97 -1.90 6.85 8.30
N ILE A 98 -2.44 6.81 9.52
CA ILE A 98 -3.42 5.80 9.93
C ILE A 98 -4.68 5.89 9.07
N THR A 99 -5.20 7.09 8.83
CA THR A 99 -6.40 7.28 7.99
C THR A 99 -6.18 6.79 6.56
N ILE A 100 -5.07 7.16 5.93
CA ILE A 100 -4.75 6.72 4.56
C ILE A 100 -4.55 5.21 4.53
N PHE A 101 -3.89 4.63 5.54
CA PHE A 101 -3.73 3.18 5.66
C PHE A 101 -5.08 2.46 5.73
N THR A 102 -6.00 2.93 6.59
CA THR A 102 -7.33 2.33 6.74
C THR A 102 -8.13 2.42 5.45
N ILE A 103 -8.11 3.56 4.77
CA ILE A 103 -8.80 3.73 3.48
C ILE A 103 -8.19 2.80 2.43
N ALA A 104 -6.86 2.74 2.33
CA ALA A 104 -6.16 1.84 1.41
C ALA A 104 -6.52 0.38 1.67
N PHE A 105 -6.59 -0.04 2.93
CA PHE A 105 -6.99 -1.38 3.33
C PHE A 105 -8.43 -1.71 2.92
N CYS A 106 -9.38 -0.81 3.18
CA CYS A 106 -10.78 -0.99 2.82
C CYS A 106 -10.97 -1.06 1.30
N VAL A 107 -10.37 -0.13 0.56
CA VAL A 107 -10.46 -0.07 -0.90
C VAL A 107 -9.79 -1.29 -1.52
N SER A 108 -8.59 -1.67 -1.04
CA SER A 108 -7.91 -2.90 -1.49
C SER A 108 -8.78 -4.13 -1.26
N SER A 109 -9.36 -4.28 -0.06
CA SER A 109 -10.27 -5.40 0.24
C SER A 109 -11.47 -5.44 -0.72
N ALA A 110 -12.12 -4.30 -0.97
CA ALA A 110 -13.24 -4.24 -1.91
C ALA A 110 -12.82 -4.59 -3.34
N VAL A 111 -11.68 -4.07 -3.80
CA VAL A 111 -11.11 -4.31 -5.13
C VAL A 111 -10.63 -5.75 -5.32
N MET A 112 -10.21 -6.43 -4.25
CA MET A 112 -9.84 -7.84 -4.26
C MET A 112 -11.05 -8.79 -4.23
N VAL A 113 -12.19 -8.33 -3.71
CA VAL A 113 -13.46 -9.08 -3.67
C VAL A 113 -14.16 -9.06 -5.02
N LEU A 114 -14.23 -7.89 -5.66
CA LEU A 114 -14.56 -7.71 -7.08
C LEU A 114 -13.61 -8.53 -7.94
#